data_AF-A0A263HBJ5-F1
#
_entry.id   AF-A0A263HBJ5-F1
#
_cell.length_a   1.000
_cell.length_b   1.000
_cell.length_c   1.000
_cell.angle_alpha   90.00
_cell.angle_beta   90.00
_cell.angle_gamma   90.00
#
_symmetry.space_group_name_H-M   'P 1'
#
loop_
_entity.id
_entity.type
_entity.pdbx_description
1 polymer ?
#
loop_
_entity_poly.entity_id
_entity_poly.type
_entity_poly.pdbx_seq_one_letter_code
_entity_poly.pdbx_strand_id
1 'polypeptide(L)' 'MSNDNLALLAAVAYGKFNDIKNTEEVQKILKKEIISQEQAEKFTATYEILAHQANTANGYSGTIVRNKHSHQVFVLH' A
#
# COMPACT_ATOMS: atom_id res chain seq x y z
N MET A 1 -10.00 3.33 -16.53
CA MET A 1 -9.32 2.52 -15.49
C MET A 1 -8.23 3.30 -14.73
N SER A 2 -8.43 4.59 -14.39
CA SER A 2 -7.37 5.42 -13.75
C SER A 2 -7.63 5.73 -12.26
N ASN A 3 -8.89 5.80 -11.82
CA ASN A 3 -9.21 6.26 -10.47
C ASN A 3 -9.06 5.18 -9.39
N ASP A 4 -9.38 3.92 -9.72
CA ASP A 4 -9.30 2.82 -8.74
C ASP A 4 -7.88 2.62 -8.20
N ASN A 5 -6.86 2.80 -9.05
CA ASN A 5 -5.47 2.63 -8.63
C ASN A 5 -5.00 3.73 -7.67
N LEU A 6 -5.47 4.97 -7.83
CA LEU A 6 -5.10 6.08 -6.94
C LEU A 6 -5.75 5.93 -5.56
N ALA A 7 -7.00 5.48 -5.49
CA ALA A 7 -7.67 5.19 -4.23
C ALA A 7 -6.96 4.06 -3.45
N LEU A 8 -6.50 3.02 -4.14
CA LEU A 8 -5.73 1.93 -3.52
C LEU A 8 -4.38 2.40 -2.97
N LEU A 9 -3.68 3.25 -3.72
CA LEU A 9 -2.42 3.86 -3.27
C LEU A 9 -2.63 4.72 -2.02
N ALA A 10 -3.71 5.50 -1.95
CA ALA A 10 -4.04 6.29 -0.77
C ALA A 10 -4.31 5.43 0.47
N ALA A 11 -5.06 4.33 0.34
CA ALA A 11 -5.35 3.41 1.45
C ALA A 11 -4.06 2.80 2.04
N VAL A 12 -3.07 2.52 1.20
CA VAL A 12 -1.77 1.98 1.61
C VAL A 12 -0.96 2.98 2.45
N ALA A 13 -1.18 4.29 2.32
CA ALA A 13 -0.50 5.28 3.15
C ALA A 13 -0.89 5.18 4.63
N TYR A 14 -2.13 4.75 4.91
CA TYR A 14 -2.69 4.62 6.26
C TYR A 14 -2.47 3.23 6.88
N GLY A 15 -2.16 2.22 6.07
CA GLY A 15 -1.88 0.87 6.54
C GLY A 15 -0.68 0.81 7.48
N LYS A 16 -0.81 0.10 8.60
CA LYS A 16 0.28 -0.14 9.56
C LYS A 16 0.95 -1.48 9.25
N PHE A 17 2.00 -1.46 8.43
CA PHE A 17 2.70 -2.68 7.99
C PHE A 17 3.87 -3.01 8.91
N ASN A 18 3.83 -4.19 9.55
CA ASN A 18 4.95 -4.70 10.34
C ASN A 18 5.90 -5.52 9.46
N ASP A 19 5.35 -6.34 8.56
CA ASP A 19 6.10 -7.06 7.54
C ASP A 19 5.55 -6.74 6.13
N ILE A 20 6.26 -5.87 5.42
CA ILE A 20 5.91 -5.45 4.05
C ILE A 20 6.18 -6.52 3.00
N LYS A 21 6.95 -7.57 3.32
CA LYS A 21 7.25 -8.68 2.40
C LYS A 21 6.18 -9.77 2.45
N ASN A 22 5.43 -9.85 3.54
CA ASN A 22 4.35 -10.82 3.70
C ASN A 22 3.07 -10.32 3.00
N THR A 23 2.80 -10.86 1.82
CA THR A 23 1.64 -10.46 1.00
C THR A 23 0.30 -10.69 1.71
N GLU A 24 0.16 -11.79 2.46
CA GLU A 24 -1.07 -12.08 3.20
C GLU A 24 -1.30 -11.07 4.33
N GLU A 25 -0.23 -10.68 5.02
CA GLU A 25 -0.30 -9.66 6.07
C GLU A 25 -0.65 -8.29 5.49
N VAL A 26 -0.03 -7.91 4.36
CA VAL A 26 -0.33 -6.67 3.65
C VAL A 26 -1.81 -6.63 3.24
N GLN A 27 -2.33 -7.69 2.62
CA GLN A 27 -3.74 -7.76 2.23
C GLN A 27 -4.68 -7.67 3.44
N LYS A 28 -4.33 -8.34 4.54
CA LYS A 28 -5.11 -8.31 5.78
C LYS A 28 -5.15 -6.91 6.40
N ILE A 29 -4.05 -6.17 6.36
CA ILE A 29 -3.98 -4.78 6.85
C ILE A 29 -4.81 -3.88 5.95
N LEU A 30 -4.64 -3.99 4.63
CA LEU A 30 -5.40 -3.22 3.66
C LEU A 30 -6.92 -3.42 3.82
N LYS A 31 -7.36 -4.65 4.06
CA LYS A 31 -8.77 -4.95 4.35
C LYS A 31 -9.32 -4.19 5.57
N LYS A 32 -8.48 -3.90 6.57
CA LYS A 32 -8.89 -3.09 7.74
C LYS A 32 -9.09 -1.63 7.40
N GLU A 33 -8.41 -1.13 6.36
CA GLU A 33 -8.48 0.26 5.87
C GLU A 33 -9.62 0.47 4.84
N ILE A 34 -10.71 -0.30 4.95
CA ILE A 34 -11.97 -0.12 4.20
C ILE A 34 -11.84 -0.42 2.68
N ILE A 35 -10.89 -1.25 2.26
CA ILE A 35 -10.86 -1.79 0.89
C ILE A 35 -11.28 -3.26 0.84
N SER A 36 -11.92 -3.67 -0.27
CA SER A 36 -12.40 -5.04 -0.46
C SER A 36 -11.23 -6.04 -0.59
N GLN A 37 -11.52 -7.33 -0.39
CA GLN A 37 -10.52 -8.38 -0.59
C GLN A 37 -9.96 -8.36 -2.03
N GLU A 38 -10.84 -8.24 -3.02
CA GLU A 38 -10.45 -8.14 -4.44
C GLU A 38 -9.54 -6.92 -4.71
N GLN A 39 -9.81 -5.81 -4.03
CA GLN A 39 -8.99 -4.60 -4.12
C GLN A 39 -7.60 -4.79 -3.51
N ALA A 40 -7.52 -5.45 -2.36
CA ALA A 40 -6.26 -5.78 -1.71
C ALA A 40 -5.42 -6.76 -2.55
N GLU A 41 -6.06 -7.76 -3.14
CA GLU A 41 -5.43 -8.70 -4.08
C GLU A 41 -4.93 -8.00 -5.34
N LYS A 42 -5.76 -7.14 -5.94
CA LYS A 42 -5.36 -6.33 -7.09
C LYS A 42 -4.19 -5.41 -6.76
N PHE A 43 -4.17 -4.83 -5.56
CA PHE A 43 -3.04 -4.02 -5.10
C PHE A 43 -1.76 -4.85 -5.04
N THR A 44 -1.75 -5.98 -4.31
CA THR A 44 -0.52 -6.76 -4.16
C THR A 44 -0.11 -7.51 -5.44
N ALA A 45 -1.03 -7.71 -6.39
CA ALA A 45 -0.70 -8.18 -7.73
C ALA A 45 0.03 -7.11 -8.56
N THR A 46 -0.37 -5.84 -8.44
CA THR A 46 0.13 -4.74 -9.28
C THR A 46 1.33 -4.02 -8.65
N TYR A 47 1.35 -3.89 -7.34
CA TYR A 47 2.30 -3.10 -6.58
C TYR A 47 3.02 -3.94 -5.53
N GLU A 48 4.21 -3.50 -5.17
CA GLU A 48 4.93 -3.95 -3.97
C GLU A 48 5.30 -2.76 -3.11
N ILE A 49 5.29 -2.96 -1.79
CA ILE A 49 5.79 -1.97 -0.84
C ILE A 49 7.30 -2.15 -0.73
N LEU A 50 8.06 -1.12 -1.07
CA LEU A 50 9.52 -1.11 -0.97
C LEU A 50 9.99 -0.68 0.41
N ALA A 51 9.29 0.28 1.00
CA ALA A 51 9.57 0.81 2.32
C ALA A 51 8.29 1.34 2.93
N HIS A 52 8.14 1.17 4.24
CA HIS A 52 7.08 1.75 5.03
C HIS A 52 7.66 2.26 6.33
N GLN A 53 7.33 3.49 6.68
CA GLN A 53 7.67 4.09 7.96
C GLN A 53 6.40 4.57 8.63
N ALA A 54 5.89 3.74 9.54
CA ALA A 54 4.81 4.11 10.43
C ALA A 54 5.32 5.11 11.48
N ASN A 55 4.55 6.16 11.76
CA ASN A 55 4.76 7.10 12.86
C ASN A 55 6.15 7.76 12.89
N THR A 56 6.38 8.68 11.96
CA THR A 56 7.46 9.67 12.13
C THR A 56 7.18 10.54 13.37
N ALA A 57 8.20 11.22 13.90
CA ALA A 57 8.10 12.05 15.11
C ALA A 57 6.98 13.12 15.08
N ASN A 58 6.48 13.45 13.89
CA ASN A 58 5.44 14.45 13.66
C ASN A 58 4.06 13.84 13.35
N GLY A 59 3.88 12.53 13.51
CA GLY A 59 2.61 11.84 13.26
C GLY A 59 2.32 11.51 11.79
N TYR A 60 3.26 11.81 10.86
CA TYR A 60 3.15 11.42 9.45
C TYR A 60 3.64 9.98 9.23
N SER A 61 3.03 9.27 8.29
CA SER A 61 3.53 8.01 7.73
C SER A 61 4.12 8.26 6.34
N GLY A 62 5.05 7.41 5.94
CA GLY A 62 5.59 7.42 4.58
C GLY A 62 5.63 6.01 4.03
N THR A 63 5.06 5.81 2.85
CA THR A 63 5.09 4.51 2.17
C THR A 63 5.59 4.67 0.75
N ILE A 64 6.61 3.90 0.37
CA ILE A 64 7.14 3.84 -0.98
C ILE A 64 6.63 2.55 -1.62
N VAL A 65 5.97 2.67 -2.76
CA VAL A 65 5.47 1.54 -3.52
C VAL A 65 5.98 1.57 -4.95
N ARG A 66 6.20 0.41 -5.52
CA ARG A 66 6.60 0.24 -6.92
C ARG A 66 5.53 -0.54 -7.65
N ASN A 67 5.15 -0.07 -8.84
CA ASN A 67 4.38 -0.87 -9.78
C ASN A 67 5.30 -1.95 -10.37
N LYS A 68 4.93 -3.23 -10.20
CA LYS A 68 5.73 -4.38 -10.63
C LYS A 68 5.89 -4.45 -12.15
N HIS A 69 4.94 -3.90 -12.90
CA HIS A 69 4.90 -3.97 -14.37
C HIS A 69 5.55 -2.77 -15.04
N SER A 70 5.26 -1.55 -14.59
CA SER A 70 5.81 -0.32 -15.18
C SER A 70 7.11 0.15 -14.54
N HIS A 71 7.51 -0.46 -13.41
CA HIS A 71 8.63 -0.03 -12.57
C HIS A 71 8.51 1.41 -12.05
N GLN A 72 7.36 2.06 -12.21
CA GLN A 72 7.10 3.38 -11.64
C GLN A 72 7.06 3.28 -10.12
N VAL A 73 7.67 4.26 -9.46
CA VAL A 73 7.74 4.36 -8.01
C VAL A 73 6.86 5.52 -7.56
N PHE A 74 6.04 5.26 -6.55
CA PHE A 74 5.16 6.24 -5.93
C PHE A 74 5.59 6.42 -4.48
N VAL A 75 5.64 7.68 -4.04
CA VAL A 75 5.87 8.06 -2.66
C VAL A 75 4.53 8.54 -2.11
N LEU A 76 4.08 7.92 -1.02
CA LEU A 76 2.79 8.13 -0.38
C LEU A 76 3.05 8.68 1.03
N HIS A 77 2.30 9.70 1.43
CA HIS A 77 2.42 10.36 2.74
C HIS A 77 1.05 10.79 3.27
#